data_AF-A0A819PTF5-F1
#
_entry.id   AF-A0A819PTF5-F1
#
_cell.length_a   1.000
_cell.length_b   1.000
_cell.length_c   1.000
_cell.angle_alpha   90.00
_cell.angle_beta   90.00
_cell.angle_gamma   90.00
#
_symmetry.space_group_name_H-M   'P 1'
#
loop_
_entity.id
_entity.type
_entity.pdbx_description
1 polymer ?
#
loop_
_entity_poly.entity_id
_entity_poly.type
_entity_poly.pdbx_seq_one_letter_code
_entity_poly.pdbx_strand_id
1 'polypeptide(L)'
;MVAKDTSGVNILGSWSTTDSSVQVIPCSGTFSNGITQTSSTNKSQIQATWSSPSNVPQGNIVIEATIVQAYKKFYVNCFNITLTPQLGDDHVFACERLSDDTIHVQRFVNLDGYSPPVLVTAASNYGGIFQVSRVAQNNGVIYCEFTLSNFTNTLDRRTKRSISLLSQNTQYQILTAIGNLDSSNSLIQHFTASVLTQMIQLNQPETIMTNNTQGSTNNKTILLRAHGIIMLFLWMLFVPAGILLARYFRQSWSKLKLCAIPVWYIMHQIVMNFAVVMTLVSFVLILIYKRGVWTSQSLSREFAHSIMGLIVVSTATLQSIMTIFRCRPDHPRRFIFNYVHRIVGISTLILSSATILLATLLSRYDSVKMKPWRILVVWWSMEFVIWIGIECLEIFYRKYWSRFDTINLVQPMQTNSLHDGGQLMPINARPSSGNIFKERFKTFLFILHILVACGLSIVLTVYTSQIS
;
A
#
# COMPACT_ATOMS: atom_id res chain seq x y z
N MET A 1 3.39 1.31 36.57
CA MET A 1 3.79 0.79 35.25
C MET A 1 2.97 -0.46 34.98
N VAL A 2 2.53 -0.63 33.73
CA VAL A 2 1.72 -1.77 33.28
C VAL A 2 2.17 -2.15 31.87
N ALA A 3 2.06 -3.43 31.52
CA ALA A 3 2.29 -3.91 30.17
C ALA A 3 0.93 -4.14 29.49
N LYS A 4 0.76 -3.64 28.27
CA LYS A 4 -0.50 -3.69 27.52
C LYS A 4 -0.29 -4.23 26.11
N ASP A 5 -1.36 -4.70 25.49
CA ASP A 5 -1.35 -4.94 24.04
C ASP A 5 -1.30 -3.64 23.24
N THR A 6 -1.07 -3.72 21.92
CA THR A 6 -1.06 -2.55 21.02
C THR A 6 -2.40 -1.80 20.94
N SER A 7 -3.50 -2.38 21.43
CA SER A 7 -4.79 -1.70 21.51
C SER A 7 -4.89 -0.80 22.74
N GLY A 8 -4.00 -0.98 23.72
CA GLY A 8 -3.97 -0.24 24.98
C GLY A 8 -5.08 -0.64 25.96
N VAL A 9 -5.89 -1.64 25.61
CA VAL A 9 -7.08 -2.07 26.37
C VAL A 9 -6.75 -3.19 27.34
N ASN A 10 -5.99 -4.19 26.92
CA ASN A 10 -5.73 -5.38 27.73
C ASN A 10 -4.38 -5.26 28.43
N ILE A 11 -4.37 -5.43 29.77
CA ILE A 11 -3.15 -5.52 30.56
C ILE A 11 -2.67 -6.98 30.51
N LEU A 12 -1.40 -7.19 30.17
CA LEU A 12 -0.84 -8.50 29.88
C LEU A 12 0.35 -8.83 30.78
N GLY A 13 0.48 -10.11 31.11
CA GLY A 13 1.61 -10.65 31.87
C GLY A 13 1.59 -10.31 33.34
N SER A 14 2.69 -10.63 34.02
CA SER A 14 2.86 -10.42 35.45
C SER A 14 4.19 -9.77 35.78
N TRP A 15 4.22 -9.00 36.87
CA TRP A 15 5.40 -8.34 37.40
C TRP A 15 5.87 -9.03 38.68
N SER A 16 7.19 -9.13 38.82
CA SER A 16 7.87 -9.48 40.06
C SER A 16 8.96 -8.45 40.33
N THR A 17 9.27 -8.23 41.61
CA THR A 17 10.29 -7.26 42.03
C THR A 17 11.05 -7.78 43.24
N THR A 18 12.35 -7.50 43.28
CA THR A 18 13.21 -7.67 44.45
C THR A 18 13.51 -6.34 45.13
N ASP A 19 13.06 -5.23 44.53
CA ASP A 19 13.24 -3.87 45.03
C ASP A 19 12.13 -3.52 46.03
N SER A 20 12.49 -3.26 47.28
CA SER A 20 11.56 -2.93 48.37
C SER A 20 10.90 -1.55 48.23
N SER A 21 11.42 -0.70 47.34
CA SER A 21 10.86 0.62 47.05
C SER A 21 9.65 0.57 46.09
N VAL A 22 9.33 -0.63 45.59
CA VAL A 22 8.29 -0.87 44.61
C VAL A 22 7.46 -2.09 45.01
N GLN A 23 6.15 -2.04 44.76
CA GLN A 23 5.21 -3.12 45.04
C GLN A 23 4.40 -3.46 43.80
N VAL A 24 4.08 -4.74 43.70
CA VAL A 24 3.23 -5.29 42.64
C VAL A 24 1.76 -5.11 43.05
N ILE A 25 0.92 -4.68 42.10
CA ILE A 25 -0.50 -4.41 42.32
C ILE A 25 -1.36 -5.12 41.28
N PRO A 26 -2.59 -5.51 41.63
CA PRO A 26 -3.58 -5.94 40.67
C PRO A 26 -4.20 -4.72 39.96
N CYS A 27 -4.25 -4.77 38.65
CA CYS A 27 -4.96 -3.84 37.78
C CYS A 27 -6.05 -4.63 37.04
N SER A 28 -7.28 -4.09 36.98
CA SER A 28 -8.41 -4.72 36.28
C SER A 28 -8.76 -6.16 36.73
N GLY A 29 -8.59 -6.45 38.03
CA GLY A 29 -9.07 -7.70 38.65
C GLY A 29 -8.15 -8.93 38.49
N THR A 30 -6.98 -8.78 37.87
CA THR A 30 -5.97 -9.86 37.75
C THR A 30 -4.81 -9.62 38.72
N PHE A 31 -4.34 -10.69 39.38
CA PHE A 31 -3.23 -10.57 40.33
C PHE A 31 -1.91 -10.31 39.60
N SER A 32 -1.14 -9.36 40.13
CA SER A 32 0.26 -9.10 39.78
C SER A 32 0.58 -8.57 38.39
N ASN A 33 -0.31 -7.81 37.76
CA ASN A 33 -0.12 -7.30 36.39
C ASN A 33 0.25 -5.79 36.30
N GLY A 34 0.40 -5.11 37.45
CA GLY A 34 0.92 -3.75 37.53
C GLY A 34 1.95 -3.58 38.63
N ILE A 35 2.72 -2.49 38.57
CA ILE A 35 3.73 -2.17 39.56
C ILE A 35 3.68 -0.68 39.93
N THR A 36 3.79 -0.35 41.22
CA THR A 36 3.72 1.02 41.76
C THR A 36 4.70 1.21 42.91
N GLN A 37 5.01 2.46 43.25
CA GLN A 37 5.89 2.76 44.37
C GLN A 37 5.26 2.42 45.74
N THR A 38 6.10 2.09 46.72
CA THR A 38 5.68 1.89 48.14
C THR A 38 5.76 3.17 48.97
N SER A 39 6.59 4.13 48.55
CA SER A 39 6.88 5.35 49.30
C SER A 39 6.93 6.60 48.41
N SER A 40 6.81 7.78 49.03
CA SER A 40 7.00 9.09 48.41
C SER A 40 8.46 9.54 48.32
N THR A 41 9.43 8.70 48.72
CA THR A 41 10.85 9.04 48.63
C THR A 41 11.30 9.13 47.18
N ASN A 42 12.19 10.07 46.87
CA ASN A 42 12.76 10.25 45.54
C ASN A 42 13.58 9.01 45.14
N LYS A 43 13.42 8.56 43.89
CA LYS A 43 14.08 7.37 43.34
C LYS A 43 14.76 7.75 42.03
N SER A 44 16.02 7.35 41.86
CA SER A 44 16.78 7.53 40.61
C SER A 44 16.69 6.29 39.70
N GLN A 45 16.41 5.11 40.25
CA GLN A 45 16.29 3.85 39.53
C GLN A 45 15.28 2.94 40.23
N ILE A 46 14.63 2.07 39.45
CA ILE A 46 13.81 0.96 39.93
C ILE A 46 14.21 -0.31 39.19
N GLN A 47 14.09 -1.47 39.83
CA GLN A 47 14.33 -2.77 39.20
C GLN A 47 13.10 -3.67 39.35
N ALA A 48 12.56 -4.14 38.22
CA ALA A 48 11.43 -5.05 38.19
C ALA A 48 11.55 -5.99 36.98
N THR A 49 11.01 -7.19 37.13
CA THR A 49 10.99 -8.22 36.08
C THR A 49 9.56 -8.43 35.62
N TRP A 50 9.33 -8.37 34.31
CA TRP A 50 8.04 -8.70 33.71
C TRP A 50 8.11 -10.08 33.07
N SER A 51 7.06 -10.88 33.26
CA SER A 51 6.90 -12.22 32.70
C SER A 51 5.69 -12.25 31.77
N SER A 52 5.89 -12.81 30.58
CA SER A 52 4.84 -12.94 29.56
C SER A 52 3.75 -13.92 29.98
N PRO A 53 2.46 -13.67 29.67
CA PRO A 53 1.41 -14.65 29.89
C PRO A 53 1.55 -15.83 28.92
N SER A 54 1.01 -17.00 29.29
CA SER A 54 1.09 -18.23 28.48
C SER A 54 0.25 -18.18 27.19
N ASN A 55 -0.68 -17.22 27.08
CA ASN A 55 -1.60 -17.02 25.96
C ASN A 55 -1.41 -15.63 25.30
N VAL A 56 -0.19 -15.35 24.82
CA VAL A 56 0.14 -14.05 24.22
C VAL A 56 -0.72 -13.77 22.98
N PRO A 57 -1.52 -12.68 22.94
CA PRO A 57 -2.18 -12.24 21.72
C PRO A 57 -1.12 -11.90 20.65
N GLN A 58 -1.35 -12.27 19.38
CA GLN A 58 -0.46 -11.85 18.29
C GLN A 58 -0.33 -10.31 18.27
N GLY A 59 0.84 -9.78 18.62
CA GLY A 59 1.09 -8.34 18.58
C GLY A 59 2.28 -7.90 19.43
N ASN A 60 2.55 -6.60 19.41
CA ASN A 60 3.57 -6.00 20.25
C ASN A 60 3.01 -5.77 21.66
N ILE A 61 3.88 -5.82 22.65
CA ILE A 61 3.55 -5.48 24.03
C ILE A 61 4.14 -4.12 24.34
N VAL A 62 3.30 -3.20 24.80
CA VAL A 62 3.69 -1.84 25.16
C VAL A 62 3.77 -1.74 26.66
N ILE A 63 4.96 -1.45 27.19
CA ILE A 63 5.13 -1.13 28.60
C ILE A 63 4.93 0.37 28.77
N GLU A 64 3.90 0.75 29.51
CA GLU A 64 3.61 2.14 29.86
C GLU A 64 4.01 2.43 31.31
N ALA A 65 4.78 3.49 31.50
CA ALA A 65 5.14 4.00 32.82
C ALA A 65 4.64 5.44 33.03
N THR A 66 4.18 5.70 34.25
CA THR A 66 3.82 7.03 34.75
C THR A 66 4.81 7.42 35.82
N ILE A 67 5.40 8.61 35.70
CA ILE A 67 6.33 9.17 36.67
C ILE A 67 5.64 10.31 37.41
N VAL A 68 5.68 10.26 38.74
CA VAL A 68 5.10 11.29 39.60
C VAL A 68 6.21 12.24 40.03
N GLN A 69 6.09 13.53 39.71
CA GLN A 69 6.99 14.59 40.19
C GLN A 69 6.47 15.22 41.48
N ALA A 70 5.14 15.38 41.59
CA ALA A 70 4.44 15.88 42.77
C ALA A 70 2.98 15.38 42.77
N TYR A 71 2.27 15.52 43.89
CA TYR A 71 0.90 15.00 44.06
C TYR A 71 -0.07 15.39 42.93
N LYS A 72 0.05 16.63 42.40
CA LYS A 72 -0.77 17.12 41.28
C LYS A 72 -0.02 17.19 39.95
N LYS A 73 1.22 16.69 39.89
CA LYS A 73 2.08 16.78 38.69
C LYS A 73 2.71 15.43 38.41
N PHE A 74 2.14 14.73 37.45
CA PHE A 74 2.62 13.44 36.97
C PHE A 74 2.69 13.46 35.44
N TYR A 75 3.59 12.66 34.90
CA TYR A 75 3.80 12.49 33.48
C TYR A 75 3.44 11.06 33.12
N VAL A 76 2.50 10.91 32.19
CA VAL A 76 2.07 9.60 31.67
C VAL A 76 2.85 9.28 30.40
N ASN A 77 3.01 7.99 30.11
CA ASN A 77 3.65 7.51 28.88
C ASN A 77 5.10 8.00 28.69
N CYS A 78 5.83 8.17 29.80
CA CYS A 78 7.23 8.63 29.77
C CYS A 78 8.19 7.61 29.19
N PHE A 79 7.82 6.33 29.27
CA PHE A 79 8.53 5.22 28.66
C PHE A 79 7.51 4.44 27.84
N ASN A 80 7.74 4.39 26.53
CA ASN A 80 7.00 3.55 25.60
C ASN A 80 8.00 2.54 25.02
N ILE A 81 8.15 1.40 25.70
CA ILE A 81 8.97 0.30 25.22
C ILE A 81 8.02 -0.69 24.55
N THR A 82 8.14 -0.76 23.22
CA THR A 82 7.41 -1.74 22.42
C THR A 82 8.24 -3.02 22.33
N LEU A 83 7.87 -4.04 23.11
CA LEU A 83 8.39 -5.39 22.97
C LEU A 83 7.71 -6.02 21.76
N THR A 84 8.44 -6.04 20.64
CA THR A 84 8.09 -6.83 19.47
C THR A 84 8.54 -8.27 19.77
N PRO A 85 7.69 -9.31 19.57
CA PRO A 85 8.19 -10.67 19.46
C PRO A 85 9.12 -10.71 18.24
N GLN A 86 10.41 -10.54 18.49
CA GLN A 86 11.44 -10.48 17.47
C GLN A 86 11.89 -11.90 17.16
N LEU A 87 12.07 -12.15 15.86
CA LEU A 87 12.93 -13.21 15.38
C LEU A 87 14.35 -12.86 15.82
N GLY A 88 14.80 -13.42 16.94
CA GLY A 88 16.09 -13.10 17.56
C GLY A 88 17.23 -13.87 16.91
N ASP A 89 18.17 -14.35 17.74
CA ASP A 89 19.21 -15.31 17.35
C ASP A 89 18.58 -16.67 16.98
N ASP A 90 17.95 -16.74 15.81
CA ASP A 90 17.14 -17.89 15.39
C ASP A 90 17.88 -18.80 14.41
N HIS A 91 17.63 -20.10 14.52
CA HIS A 91 17.97 -21.07 13.49
C HIS A 91 16.87 -21.16 12.46
N VAL A 92 17.25 -20.97 11.19
CA VAL A 92 16.34 -21.04 10.05
C VAL A 92 16.74 -22.25 9.21
N PHE A 93 15.79 -23.13 8.95
CA PHE A 93 15.97 -24.28 8.05
C PHE A 93 15.04 -24.12 6.87
N ALA A 94 15.58 -24.20 5.66
CA ALA A 94 14.81 -24.05 4.45
C ALA A 94 14.90 -25.32 3.62
N CYS A 95 13.73 -25.81 3.22
CA CYS A 95 13.56 -26.93 2.31
C CYS A 95 13.08 -26.33 0.98
N GLU A 96 13.99 -26.28 0.02
CA GLU A 96 13.92 -25.41 -1.15
C GLU A 96 13.86 -26.23 -2.43
N ARG A 97 13.01 -25.83 -3.38
CA ARG A 97 13.03 -26.38 -4.74
C ARG A 97 13.67 -25.36 -5.68
N LEU A 98 14.81 -25.74 -6.24
CA LEU A 98 15.59 -24.92 -7.17
C LEU A 98 14.92 -24.87 -8.56
N SER A 99 15.41 -23.96 -9.40
CA SER A 99 14.93 -23.76 -10.77
C SER A 99 15.15 -24.96 -11.71
N ASP A 100 16.08 -25.86 -11.37
CA ASP A 100 16.36 -27.11 -12.07
C ASP A 100 15.53 -28.31 -11.54
N ASP A 101 14.51 -28.04 -10.72
CA ASP A 101 13.63 -29.02 -10.06
C ASP A 101 14.32 -29.90 -9.01
N THR A 102 15.57 -29.59 -8.65
CA THR A 102 16.26 -30.24 -7.54
C THR A 102 15.81 -29.66 -6.21
N ILE A 103 15.85 -30.47 -5.15
CA ILE A 103 15.42 -30.06 -3.81
C ILE A 103 16.63 -30.07 -2.88
N HIS A 104 16.83 -28.94 -2.20
CA HIS A 104 17.93 -28.74 -1.27
C HIS A 104 17.39 -28.41 0.11
N VAL A 105 18.14 -28.82 1.13
CA VAL A 105 17.93 -28.33 2.50
C VAL A 105 19.12 -27.48 2.87
N GLN A 106 18.86 -26.24 3.26
CA GLN A 106 19.88 -25.30 3.69
C GLN A 106 19.58 -24.79 5.09
N ARG A 107 20.66 -24.45 5.79
CA ARG A 107 20.63 -23.89 7.14
C ARG A 107 21.08 -22.45 7.09
N PHE A 108 20.34 -21.59 7.75
CA PHE A 108 20.64 -20.19 7.91
C PHE A 108 20.55 -19.78 9.38
N VAL A 109 21.09 -18.61 9.69
CA VAL A 109 20.97 -17.98 11.01
C VAL A 109 20.48 -16.55 10.86
N ASN A 110 19.55 -16.16 11.71
CA ASN A 110 19.16 -14.77 11.88
C ASN A 110 19.89 -14.21 13.10
N LEU A 111 20.51 -13.03 12.97
CA LEU A 111 21.36 -12.44 14.02
C LEU A 111 20.80 -11.15 14.60
N ASP A 112 19.90 -10.48 13.89
CA ASP A 112 19.41 -9.15 14.25
C ASP A 112 17.94 -8.90 13.92
N GLY A 113 17.19 -9.90 13.42
CA GLY A 113 15.74 -9.81 13.20
C GLY A 113 15.31 -8.93 12.03
N TYR A 114 16.22 -8.12 11.47
CA TYR A 114 15.93 -7.16 10.39
C TYR A 114 16.71 -7.47 9.11
N SER A 115 17.79 -8.25 9.19
CA SER A 115 18.59 -8.65 8.03
C SER A 115 18.09 -9.98 7.44
N PRO A 116 18.30 -10.22 6.11
CA PRO A 116 18.13 -11.54 5.53
C PRO A 116 18.97 -12.59 6.29
N PRO A 117 18.44 -13.81 6.47
CA PRO A 117 19.15 -14.83 7.21
C PRO A 117 20.44 -15.23 6.48
N VAL A 118 21.52 -15.42 7.24
CA VAL A 118 22.87 -15.68 6.70
C VAL A 118 23.04 -17.19 6.51
N LEU A 119 23.47 -17.59 5.31
CA LEU A 119 23.73 -19.00 4.99
C LEU A 119 24.87 -19.56 5.85
N VAL A 120 24.61 -20.69 6.49
CA VAL A 120 25.60 -21.43 7.28
C VAL A 120 26.31 -22.42 6.36
N THR A 121 27.63 -22.23 6.19
CA THR A 121 28.49 -23.12 5.39
C THR A 121 29.51 -23.84 6.27
N ALA A 122 30.20 -24.85 5.75
CA ALA A 122 31.25 -25.56 6.49
C ALA A 122 32.41 -24.65 6.96
N ALA A 123 32.60 -23.50 6.30
CA ALA A 123 33.58 -22.48 6.67
C ALA A 123 33.05 -21.43 7.66
N SER A 124 31.76 -21.47 7.99
CA SER A 124 31.15 -20.51 8.89
C SER A 124 31.44 -20.87 10.35
N ASN A 125 31.62 -19.84 11.21
CA ASN A 125 31.91 -20.03 12.64
C ASN A 125 30.68 -20.48 13.46
N TYR A 126 29.56 -20.77 12.80
CA TYR A 126 28.33 -21.24 13.42
C TYR A 126 28.37 -22.77 13.42
N GLY A 127 28.97 -23.36 14.45
CA GLY A 127 29.23 -24.81 14.55
C GLY A 127 28.01 -25.74 14.43
N GLY A 128 28.27 -27.05 14.52
CA GLY A 128 27.29 -28.13 14.38
C GLY A 128 27.35 -28.80 13.00
N ILE A 129 27.31 -30.14 12.96
CA ILE A 129 27.25 -30.91 11.72
C ILE A 129 25.80 -30.92 11.25
N PHE A 130 25.54 -30.28 10.12
CA PHE A 130 24.27 -30.32 9.42
C PHE A 130 24.37 -31.34 8.29
N GLN A 131 23.59 -32.42 8.37
CA GLN A 131 23.58 -33.49 7.38
C GLN A 131 22.16 -33.71 6.88
N VAL A 132 21.99 -33.60 5.57
CA VAL A 132 20.72 -33.92 4.92
C VAL A 132 20.61 -35.44 4.82
N SER A 133 19.62 -36.01 5.48
CA SER A 133 19.40 -37.46 5.54
C SER A 133 18.63 -37.95 4.32
N ARG A 134 17.53 -37.26 3.99
CA ARG A 134 16.64 -37.65 2.90
C ARG A 134 15.95 -36.44 2.32
N VAL A 135 15.86 -36.40 1.01
CA VAL A 135 15.02 -35.47 0.27
C VAL A 135 14.17 -36.29 -0.68
N ALA A 136 12.86 -36.07 -0.66
CA ALA A 136 11.93 -36.78 -1.52
C ALA A 136 10.78 -35.87 -1.95
N GLN A 137 10.16 -36.22 -3.06
CA GLN A 137 8.95 -35.57 -3.54
C GLN A 137 7.91 -36.64 -3.85
N ASN A 138 6.72 -36.50 -3.27
CA ASN A 138 5.61 -37.41 -3.56
C ASN A 138 4.32 -36.60 -3.69
N ASN A 139 3.60 -36.76 -4.80
CA ASN A 139 2.32 -36.09 -5.07
C ASN A 139 2.33 -34.56 -4.83
N GLY A 140 3.43 -33.89 -5.20
CA GLY A 140 3.59 -32.45 -5.04
C GLY A 140 4.01 -32.00 -3.63
N VAL A 141 4.11 -32.91 -2.66
CA VAL A 141 4.64 -32.63 -1.31
C VAL A 141 6.14 -32.85 -1.30
N ILE A 142 6.88 -31.86 -0.76
CA ILE A 142 8.31 -31.96 -0.54
C ILE A 142 8.55 -32.53 0.86
N TYR A 143 9.38 -33.57 0.93
CA TYR A 143 9.86 -34.17 2.17
C TYR A 143 11.35 -33.88 2.32
N CYS A 144 11.71 -33.18 3.40
CA CYS A 144 13.08 -32.86 3.76
C CYS A 144 13.36 -33.39 5.17
N GLU A 145 14.34 -34.28 5.27
CA GLU A 145 14.81 -34.88 6.50
C GLU A 145 16.29 -34.55 6.66
N PHE A 146 16.65 -34.04 7.84
CA PHE A 146 18.01 -33.66 8.15
C PHE A 146 18.30 -33.91 9.62
N THR A 147 19.59 -34.08 9.92
CA THR A 147 20.11 -34.21 11.27
C THR A 147 21.02 -33.04 11.58
N LEU A 148 20.96 -32.60 12.83
CA LEU A 148 21.81 -31.54 13.36
C LEU A 148 22.44 -32.02 14.66
N SER A 149 23.77 -32.06 14.71
CA SER A 149 24.51 -32.50 15.90
C SER A 149 24.62 -31.40 16.96
N ASN A 150 24.76 -31.79 18.23
CA ASN A 150 25.02 -30.87 19.34
C ASN A 150 26.28 -30.02 19.12
N PHE A 151 26.24 -28.81 19.68
CA PHE A 151 27.21 -27.76 19.44
C PHE A 151 28.35 -27.73 20.46
N THR A 152 29.48 -27.15 20.05
CA THR A 152 30.47 -26.54 20.94
C THR A 152 30.42 -25.02 20.76
N ASN A 153 30.39 -24.26 21.86
CA ASN A 153 30.33 -22.79 21.86
C ASN A 153 31.39 -22.18 20.94
N THR A 154 30.97 -21.45 19.91
CA THR A 154 31.87 -20.61 19.11
C THR A 154 31.33 -19.19 19.04
N LEU A 155 32.09 -18.26 19.65
CA LEU A 155 31.87 -16.82 19.57
C LEU A 155 32.12 -16.35 18.15
N ASP A 156 31.13 -15.69 17.53
CA ASP A 156 31.40 -14.93 16.31
C ASP A 156 32.27 -13.72 16.67
N ARG A 157 33.54 -13.75 16.21
CA ARG A 157 34.54 -12.69 16.45
C ARG A 157 34.12 -11.32 15.91
N ARG A 158 33.16 -11.26 14.98
CA ARG A 158 32.71 -10.00 14.35
C ARG A 158 31.55 -9.33 15.09
N THR A 159 30.62 -10.11 15.64
CA THR A 159 29.40 -9.60 16.30
C THR A 159 29.44 -9.69 17.83
N LYS A 160 30.41 -10.43 18.41
CA LYS A 160 30.46 -10.78 19.84
C LYS A 160 29.18 -11.46 20.37
N ARG A 161 28.31 -11.97 19.49
CA ARG A 161 27.09 -12.68 19.87
C ARG A 161 27.31 -14.19 19.78
N SER A 162 26.76 -14.92 20.74
CA SER A 162 26.69 -16.37 20.74
C SER A 162 25.26 -16.77 20.41
N ILE A 163 25.05 -17.44 19.27
CA ILE A 163 23.76 -18.11 19.04
C ILE A 163 23.62 -19.22 20.08
N SER A 164 22.49 -19.25 20.78
CA SER A 164 22.24 -20.26 21.81
C SER A 164 22.21 -21.65 21.18
N LEU A 165 23.00 -22.57 21.73
CA LEU A 165 23.05 -23.96 21.27
C LEU A 165 21.64 -24.58 21.34
N LEU A 166 21.20 -25.27 20.28
CA LEU A 166 19.98 -26.09 20.40
C LEU A 166 20.24 -27.17 21.44
N SER A 167 19.42 -27.19 22.49
CA SER A 167 19.51 -28.06 23.65
C SER A 167 18.21 -28.84 23.76
N GLN A 168 18.31 -30.14 23.99
CA GLN A 168 17.15 -31.03 24.09
C GLN A 168 16.19 -30.66 25.24
N ASN A 169 16.70 -29.96 26.27
CA ASN A 169 15.92 -29.59 27.45
C ASN A 169 15.33 -28.18 27.38
N THR A 170 15.65 -27.43 26.32
CA THR A 170 15.13 -26.08 26.13
C THR A 170 13.80 -26.14 25.37
N GLN A 171 12.85 -25.30 25.75
CA GLN A 171 11.60 -25.13 25.03
C GLN A 171 11.79 -24.12 23.89
N TYR A 172 11.39 -24.51 22.68
CA TYR A 172 11.48 -23.69 21.47
C TYR A 172 10.10 -23.34 20.93
N GLN A 173 9.99 -22.12 20.41
CA GLN A 173 8.85 -21.74 19.59
C GLN A 173 9.17 -22.05 18.13
N ILE A 174 8.31 -22.84 17.46
CA ILE A 174 8.49 -23.10 16.04
C ILE A 174 7.76 -22.07 15.21
N LEU A 175 8.48 -21.52 14.24
CA LEU A 175 7.98 -20.58 13.25
C LEU A 175 8.05 -21.25 11.89
N THR A 176 6.94 -21.21 11.15
CA THR A 176 6.84 -21.81 9.82
C THR A 176 6.51 -20.72 8.81
N ALA A 177 7.13 -20.79 7.64
CA ALA A 177 6.92 -19.83 6.57
C ALA A 177 6.99 -20.51 5.20
N ILE A 178 6.22 -19.98 4.24
CA ILE A 178 6.18 -20.46 2.85
C ILE A 178 6.39 -19.27 1.92
N GLY A 179 7.35 -19.42 1.00
CA GLY A 179 7.78 -18.39 0.06
C GLY A 179 8.33 -19.00 -1.23
N ASN A 180 8.59 -18.12 -2.20
CA ASN A 180 9.31 -18.48 -3.42
C ASN A 180 10.82 -18.20 -3.25
N LEU A 181 11.64 -18.69 -4.17
CA LEU A 181 13.03 -18.27 -4.33
C LEU A 181 13.14 -17.19 -5.41
N ASP A 182 14.21 -16.39 -5.37
CA ASP A 182 14.54 -15.49 -6.47
C ASP A 182 15.24 -16.21 -7.64
N SER A 183 15.57 -15.45 -8.70
CA SER A 183 16.27 -16.00 -9.87
C SER A 183 17.68 -16.54 -9.59
N SER A 184 18.26 -16.15 -8.45
CA SER A 184 19.55 -16.65 -7.95
C SER A 184 19.38 -17.78 -6.93
N ASN A 185 18.18 -18.37 -6.82
CA ASN A 185 17.84 -19.39 -5.83
C ASN A 185 18.08 -18.95 -4.37
N SER A 186 17.96 -17.66 -4.08
CA SER A 186 18.08 -17.12 -2.72
C SER A 186 16.71 -16.92 -2.08
N LEU A 187 16.65 -17.05 -0.75
CA LEU A 187 15.46 -16.82 0.05
C LEU A 187 14.98 -15.37 -0.09
N ILE A 188 13.71 -15.20 -0.48
CA ILE A 188 13.01 -13.91 -0.46
C ILE A 188 11.91 -13.91 0.60
N GLN A 189 11.27 -12.75 0.80
CA GLN A 189 10.20 -12.60 1.77
C GLN A 189 9.08 -13.61 1.49
N HIS A 190 8.79 -14.44 2.49
CA HIS A 190 7.68 -15.38 2.47
C HIS A 190 6.34 -14.63 2.33
N PHE A 191 5.38 -15.22 1.63
CA PHE A 191 4.03 -14.66 1.51
C PHE A 191 3.10 -15.18 2.61
N THR A 192 3.45 -16.30 3.24
CA THR A 192 2.74 -16.88 4.39
C THR A 192 3.73 -17.15 5.52
N ALA A 193 3.37 -16.76 6.75
CA ALA A 193 4.06 -17.19 7.96
C ALA A 193 3.06 -17.49 9.06
N SER A 194 3.36 -18.50 9.85
CA SER A 194 2.59 -18.96 10.99
C SER A 194 3.52 -19.22 12.17
N VAL A 195 3.12 -18.71 13.34
CA VAL A 195 3.79 -18.92 14.61
C VAL A 195 3.03 -20.03 15.33
N LEU A 196 3.72 -21.08 15.79
CA LEU A 196 3.10 -22.03 16.69
C LEU A 196 2.87 -21.38 18.06
N THR A 197 1.66 -21.48 18.57
CA THR A 197 1.30 -21.02 19.92
C THR A 197 1.84 -21.94 21.02
N GLN A 198 2.21 -23.17 20.67
CA GLN A 198 2.77 -24.15 21.60
C GLN A 198 4.31 -24.11 21.54
N MET A 199 4.91 -24.12 22.72
CA MET A 199 6.35 -24.33 22.91
C MET A 199 6.66 -25.82 22.93
N ILE A 200 7.74 -26.23 22.28
CA ILE A 200 8.08 -27.63 22.03
C ILE A 200 9.47 -27.96 22.58
N GLN A 201 9.71 -29.21 22.98
CA GLN A 201 11.05 -29.67 23.37
C GLN A 201 11.63 -30.59 22.30
N LEU A 202 12.94 -30.52 22.06
CA LEU A 202 13.62 -31.31 21.01
C LEU A 202 14.00 -32.73 21.48
N ASN A 203 13.48 -33.18 22.62
CA ASN A 203 13.75 -34.50 23.19
C ASN A 203 12.73 -35.56 22.75
N GLN A 204 11.63 -35.17 22.08
CA GLN A 204 10.59 -36.08 21.61
C GLN A 204 10.13 -35.71 20.19
N PRO A 205 9.70 -36.69 19.38
CA PRO A 205 9.16 -36.42 18.06
C PRO A 205 7.79 -35.75 18.17
N GLU A 206 7.66 -34.55 17.62
CA GLU A 206 6.39 -33.84 17.52
C GLU A 206 5.91 -33.74 16.07
N THR A 207 4.63 -34.01 15.85
CA THR A 207 3.98 -33.81 14.55
C THR A 207 3.19 -32.51 14.58
N ILE A 208 3.66 -31.52 13.83
CA ILE A 208 3.03 -30.20 13.77
C ILE A 208 2.17 -30.11 12.52
N MET A 209 0.86 -30.17 12.73
CA MET A 209 -0.12 -29.89 11.69
C MET A 209 -0.28 -28.37 11.60
N THR A 210 0.34 -27.74 10.61
CA THR A 210 -0.01 -26.37 10.25
C THR A 210 -1.36 -26.43 9.55
N ASN A 211 -2.43 -26.25 10.32
CA ASN A 211 -3.74 -25.98 9.75
C ASN A 211 -3.59 -24.65 9.00
N ASN A 212 -3.37 -24.72 7.69
CA ASN A 212 -3.58 -23.59 6.80
C ASN A 212 -5.03 -23.16 7.01
N THR A 213 -5.24 -22.23 7.94
CA THR A 213 -6.52 -21.61 8.17
C THR A 213 -6.78 -20.70 6.98
N GLN A 214 -7.24 -21.30 5.89
CA GLN A 214 -7.83 -20.62 4.73
C GLN A 214 -8.88 -19.58 5.19
N GLY A 215 -9.49 -19.73 6.36
CA GLY A 215 -10.42 -18.74 6.94
C GLY A 215 -9.83 -17.39 7.36
N SER A 216 -8.53 -17.27 7.70
CA SER A 216 -7.91 -16.00 8.11
C SER A 216 -7.08 -15.34 6.99
N THR A 217 -6.50 -16.15 6.11
CA THR A 217 -5.79 -15.70 4.90
C THR A 217 -6.74 -15.17 3.82
N ASN A 218 -7.97 -15.69 3.71
CA ASN A 218 -8.97 -15.15 2.79
C ASN A 218 -9.25 -13.67 3.08
N ASN A 219 -9.54 -13.30 4.33
CA ASN A 219 -9.85 -11.90 4.66
C ASN A 219 -8.66 -10.97 4.39
N LYS A 220 -7.43 -11.36 4.80
CA LYS A 220 -6.24 -10.53 4.57
C LYS A 220 -5.94 -10.35 3.07
N THR A 221 -6.01 -11.41 2.27
CA THR A 221 -5.78 -11.32 0.82
C THR A 221 -6.90 -10.54 0.11
N ILE A 222 -8.14 -10.61 0.59
CA ILE A 222 -9.27 -9.81 0.09
C ILE A 222 -9.01 -8.31 0.30
N LEU A 223 -8.50 -7.87 1.45
CA LEU A 223 -8.19 -6.45 1.68
C LEU A 223 -7.14 -5.92 0.70
N LEU A 224 -6.07 -6.69 0.47
CA LEU A 224 -5.03 -6.33 -0.50
C LEU A 224 -5.59 -6.27 -1.93
N ARG A 225 -6.40 -7.26 -2.33
CA ARG A 225 -7.04 -7.29 -3.65
C ARG A 225 -8.00 -6.11 -3.81
N ALA A 226 -8.83 -5.82 -2.81
CA ALA A 226 -9.76 -4.70 -2.83
C ALA A 226 -9.03 -3.36 -2.96
N HIS A 227 -7.93 -3.16 -2.23
CA HIS A 227 -7.07 -1.97 -2.37
C HIS A 227 -6.63 -1.78 -3.83
N GLY A 228 -6.04 -2.82 -4.42
CA GLY A 228 -5.54 -2.80 -5.79
C GLY A 228 -6.63 -2.51 -6.81
N ILE A 229 -7.76 -3.21 -6.74
CA ILE A 229 -8.90 -3.05 -7.67
C ILE A 229 -9.45 -1.63 -7.58
N ILE A 230 -9.71 -1.14 -6.37
CA ILE A 230 -10.24 0.22 -6.19
C ILE A 230 -9.27 1.25 -6.77
N MET A 231 -7.97 1.18 -6.42
CA MET A 231 -6.99 2.14 -6.95
C MET A 231 -6.91 2.08 -8.48
N LEU A 232 -6.91 0.89 -9.06
CA LEU A 232 -6.83 0.69 -10.50
C LEU A 232 -8.00 1.36 -11.22
N PHE A 233 -9.24 1.05 -10.84
CA PHE A 233 -10.43 1.66 -11.46
C PHE A 233 -10.48 3.17 -11.26
N LEU A 234 -10.14 3.68 -10.07
CA LEU A 234 -10.17 5.11 -9.82
C LEU A 234 -9.21 5.87 -10.72
N TRP A 235 -7.96 5.41 -10.80
CA TRP A 235 -6.90 6.15 -11.49
C TRP A 235 -6.83 5.86 -12.99
N MET A 236 -7.35 4.71 -13.46
CA MET A 236 -7.41 4.40 -14.89
C MET A 236 -8.72 4.84 -15.56
N LEU A 237 -9.82 4.92 -14.82
CA LEU A 237 -11.15 5.25 -15.37
C LEU A 237 -11.70 6.57 -14.83
N PHE A 238 -12.00 6.65 -13.52
CA PHE A 238 -12.78 7.77 -12.98
C PHE A 238 -12.03 9.11 -13.02
N VAL A 239 -10.75 9.12 -12.62
CA VAL A 239 -9.94 10.35 -12.59
C VAL A 239 -9.68 10.89 -14.00
N PRO A 240 -9.17 10.11 -14.97
CA PRO A 240 -9.03 10.57 -16.35
C PRO A 240 -10.35 11.05 -16.95
N ALA A 241 -11.45 10.31 -16.76
CA ALA A 241 -12.76 10.69 -17.27
C ALA A 241 -13.23 12.04 -16.70
N GLY A 242 -13.08 12.27 -15.39
CA GLY A 242 -13.46 13.55 -14.79
C GLY A 242 -12.56 14.72 -15.20
N ILE A 243 -11.28 14.48 -15.55
CA ILE A 243 -10.40 15.50 -16.13
C ILE A 243 -10.82 15.83 -17.57
N LEU A 244 -11.08 14.83 -18.40
CA LEU A 244 -11.60 14.99 -19.77
C LEU A 244 -12.91 15.78 -19.77
N LEU A 245 -13.82 15.44 -18.85
CA LEU A 245 -15.08 16.14 -18.64
C LEU A 245 -14.87 17.63 -18.35
N ALA A 246 -14.04 17.98 -17.36
CA ALA A 246 -13.80 19.38 -17.00
C ALA A 246 -13.05 20.17 -18.07
N ARG A 247 -12.19 19.53 -18.87
CA ARG A 247 -11.41 20.19 -19.92
C ARG A 247 -12.23 20.41 -21.18
N TYR A 248 -12.89 19.38 -21.68
CA TYR A 248 -13.47 19.38 -23.02
C TYR A 248 -14.97 19.62 -23.03
N PHE A 249 -15.70 19.17 -22.02
CA PHE A 249 -17.16 19.31 -21.95
C PHE A 249 -17.60 20.57 -21.20
N ARG A 250 -16.66 21.30 -20.58
CA ARG A 250 -16.94 22.60 -19.94
C ARG A 250 -17.65 23.58 -20.86
N GLN A 251 -17.20 23.70 -22.11
CA GLN A 251 -17.82 24.64 -23.06
C GLN A 251 -19.14 24.07 -23.59
N SER A 252 -19.15 22.80 -23.96
CA SER A 252 -20.29 22.06 -24.52
C SER A 252 -21.51 22.05 -23.60
N TRP A 253 -21.30 21.86 -22.29
CA TRP A 253 -22.36 21.74 -21.29
C TRP A 253 -22.44 22.96 -20.36
N SER A 254 -21.90 24.10 -20.79
CA SER A 254 -22.01 25.37 -20.05
C SER A 254 -23.43 25.95 -20.05
N LYS A 255 -24.19 25.69 -21.13
CA LYS A 255 -25.56 26.18 -21.31
C LYS A 255 -26.60 25.29 -20.62
N LEU A 256 -26.30 24.00 -20.47
CA LEU A 256 -27.11 23.07 -19.70
C LEU A 256 -26.87 23.34 -18.22
N LYS A 257 -27.92 23.78 -17.51
CA LYS A 257 -27.86 24.06 -16.08
C LYS A 257 -28.82 23.14 -15.34
N LEU A 258 -28.32 22.50 -14.29
CA LEU A 258 -29.13 21.85 -13.27
C LEU A 258 -29.03 22.71 -12.01
N CYS A 259 -30.17 23.09 -11.41
CA CYS A 259 -30.20 23.93 -10.21
C CYS A 259 -29.37 25.22 -10.35
N ALA A 260 -29.46 25.89 -11.50
CA ALA A 260 -28.67 27.09 -11.87
C ALA A 260 -27.14 26.92 -11.97
N ILE A 261 -26.62 25.70 -11.82
CA ILE A 261 -25.20 25.37 -11.92
C ILE A 261 -24.96 24.61 -13.24
N PRO A 262 -23.89 24.91 -13.98
CA PRO A 262 -23.61 24.22 -15.25
C PRO A 262 -23.30 22.73 -15.04
N VAL A 263 -23.86 21.87 -15.90
CA VAL A 263 -23.84 20.40 -15.73
C VAL A 263 -22.43 19.81 -15.66
N TRP A 264 -21.50 20.29 -16.51
CA TRP A 264 -20.11 19.82 -16.49
C TRP A 264 -19.47 19.96 -15.11
N TYR A 265 -19.83 21.01 -14.38
CA TYR A 265 -19.26 21.33 -13.08
C TYR A 265 -19.77 20.38 -12.01
N ILE A 266 -21.08 20.12 -11.99
CA ILE A 266 -21.70 19.15 -11.09
C ILE A 266 -21.11 17.75 -11.34
N MET A 267 -21.06 17.33 -12.61
CA MET A 267 -20.56 16.00 -12.97
C MET A 267 -19.07 15.83 -12.62
N HIS A 268 -18.24 16.85 -12.87
CA HIS A 268 -16.83 16.83 -12.46
C HIS A 268 -16.69 16.72 -10.94
N GLN A 269 -17.46 17.50 -10.19
CA GLN A 269 -17.43 17.49 -8.74
C GLN A 269 -17.85 16.13 -8.17
N ILE A 270 -18.92 15.52 -8.69
CA ILE A 270 -19.39 14.20 -8.26
C ILE A 270 -18.32 13.14 -8.51
N VAL A 271 -17.80 13.06 -9.74
CA VAL A 271 -16.81 12.05 -10.13
C VAL A 271 -15.51 12.21 -9.33
N MET A 272 -15.03 13.45 -9.14
CA MET A 272 -13.78 13.70 -8.41
C MET A 272 -13.91 13.48 -6.91
N ASN A 273 -15.01 13.89 -6.30
CA ASN A 273 -15.24 13.63 -4.87
C ASN A 273 -15.39 12.13 -4.60
N PHE A 274 -16.10 11.41 -5.47
CA PHE A 274 -16.18 9.95 -5.42
C PHE A 274 -14.77 9.32 -5.48
N ALA A 275 -13.93 9.78 -6.41
CA ALA A 275 -12.57 9.28 -6.54
C ALA A 275 -11.69 9.52 -5.30
N VAL A 276 -11.78 10.71 -4.69
CA VAL A 276 -11.00 11.02 -3.47
C VAL A 276 -11.49 10.19 -2.29
N VAL A 277 -12.80 10.05 -2.09
CA VAL A 277 -13.36 9.23 -0.99
C VAL A 277 -12.93 7.77 -1.14
N MET A 278 -13.07 7.20 -2.34
CA MET A 278 -12.69 5.80 -2.57
C MET A 278 -11.17 5.60 -2.50
N THR A 279 -10.37 6.60 -2.86
CA THR A 279 -8.91 6.58 -2.66
C THR A 279 -8.57 6.51 -1.17
N LEU A 280 -9.25 7.29 -0.33
CA LEU A 280 -9.06 7.25 1.13
C LEU A 280 -9.50 5.90 1.72
N VAL A 281 -10.66 5.38 1.30
CA VAL A 281 -11.12 4.03 1.70
C VAL A 281 -10.06 2.99 1.34
N SER A 282 -9.58 3.00 0.10
CA SER A 282 -8.56 2.06 -0.36
C SER A 282 -7.22 2.22 0.38
N PHE A 283 -6.83 3.45 0.74
CA PHE A 283 -5.66 3.70 1.58
C PHE A 283 -5.83 3.11 3.00
N VAL A 284 -7.01 3.25 3.60
CA VAL A 284 -7.32 2.60 4.89
C VAL A 284 -7.28 1.08 4.78
N LEU A 285 -7.81 0.49 3.70
CA LEU A 285 -7.76 -0.97 3.48
C LEU A 285 -6.33 -1.50 3.50
N ILE A 286 -5.38 -0.83 2.82
CA ILE A 286 -3.99 -1.28 2.80
C ILE A 286 -3.29 -1.09 4.15
N LEU A 287 -3.61 -0.03 4.90
CA LEU A 287 -3.09 0.17 6.26
C LEU A 287 -3.58 -0.93 7.21
N ILE A 288 -4.86 -1.31 7.14
CA ILE A 288 -5.41 -2.42 7.91
C ILE A 288 -4.73 -3.74 7.52
N TYR A 289 -4.57 -3.99 6.23
CA TYR A 289 -3.87 -5.17 5.73
C TYR A 289 -2.43 -5.27 6.28
N LYS A 290 -1.71 -4.15 6.30
CA LYS A 290 -0.33 -4.04 6.82
C LYS A 290 -0.25 -3.87 8.34
N ARG A 291 -1.38 -3.83 9.06
CA ARG A 291 -1.43 -3.58 10.51
C ARG A 291 -0.68 -2.30 10.94
N GLY A 292 -0.67 -1.28 10.08
CA GLY A 292 0.06 -0.03 10.29
C GLY A 292 1.59 -0.11 10.19
N VAL A 293 2.16 -1.28 9.87
CA VAL A 293 3.61 -1.45 9.71
C VAL A 293 4.03 -1.05 8.30
N TRP A 294 5.03 -0.19 8.19
CA TRP A 294 5.55 0.24 6.90
C TRP A 294 6.43 -0.83 6.25
N THR A 295 6.48 -0.85 4.92
CA THR A 295 7.34 -1.77 4.18
C THR A 295 8.82 -1.45 4.43
N SER A 296 9.67 -2.48 4.59
CA SER A 296 11.10 -2.30 4.78
C SER A 296 11.78 -1.67 3.56
N GLN A 297 12.84 -0.90 3.79
CA GLN A 297 13.61 -0.28 2.71
C GLN A 297 14.40 -1.30 1.87
N SER A 298 14.63 -2.51 2.40
CA SER A 298 15.24 -3.62 1.66
C SER A 298 14.42 -4.08 0.45
N LEU A 299 13.10 -3.85 0.47
CA LEU A 299 12.18 -4.13 -0.64
C LEU A 299 11.99 -2.86 -1.47
N SER A 300 12.99 -2.53 -2.29
CA SER A 300 13.09 -1.23 -2.96
C SER A 300 11.84 -0.86 -3.79
N ARG A 301 11.24 -1.82 -4.52
CA ARG A 301 10.05 -1.57 -5.36
C ARG A 301 8.80 -1.37 -4.51
N GLU A 302 8.55 -2.23 -3.54
CA GLU A 302 7.42 -2.16 -2.63
C GLU A 302 7.48 -0.89 -1.75
N PHE A 303 8.68 -0.53 -1.27
CA PHE A 303 8.93 0.70 -0.53
C PHE A 303 8.65 1.92 -1.40
N ALA A 304 9.21 2.00 -2.61
CA ALA A 304 8.96 3.11 -3.51
C ALA A 304 7.47 3.24 -3.88
N HIS A 305 6.75 2.13 -4.09
CA HIS A 305 5.31 2.15 -4.35
C HIS A 305 4.54 2.75 -3.17
N SER A 306 4.89 2.36 -1.93
CA SER A 306 4.24 2.87 -0.73
C SER A 306 4.45 4.38 -0.53
N ILE A 307 5.66 4.88 -0.79
CA ILE A 307 5.98 6.31 -0.66
C ILE A 307 5.31 7.12 -1.77
N MET A 308 5.40 6.69 -3.03
CA MET A 308 4.72 7.37 -4.14
C MET A 308 3.20 7.37 -3.96
N GLY A 309 2.63 6.24 -3.53
CA GLY A 309 1.21 6.12 -3.21
C GLY A 309 0.77 7.07 -2.10
N LEU A 310 1.58 7.24 -1.05
CA LEU A 310 1.30 8.21 0.01
C LEU A 310 1.25 9.64 -0.55
N ILE A 311 2.21 10.03 -1.39
CA ILE A 311 2.23 11.36 -2.02
C ILE A 311 1.00 11.55 -2.92
N VAL A 312 0.58 10.52 -3.66
CA VAL A 312 -0.65 10.55 -4.47
C VAL A 312 -1.88 10.78 -3.59
N VAL A 313 -2.03 10.04 -2.48
CA VAL A 313 -3.15 10.21 -1.53
C VAL A 313 -3.14 11.62 -0.92
N SER A 314 -1.98 12.12 -0.51
CA SER A 314 -1.83 13.47 0.06
C SER A 314 -2.15 14.56 -0.95
N THR A 315 -1.68 14.44 -2.20
CA THR A 315 -1.96 15.45 -3.23
C THR A 315 -3.41 15.39 -3.72
N ALA A 316 -4.02 14.20 -3.78
CA ALA A 316 -5.45 14.04 -4.10
C ALA A 316 -6.36 14.64 -3.02
N THR A 317 -6.04 14.47 -1.73
CA THR A 317 -6.80 15.11 -0.64
C THR A 317 -6.60 16.62 -0.60
N LEU A 318 -5.37 17.08 -0.85
CA LEU A 318 -5.06 18.51 -0.98
C LEU A 318 -5.91 19.17 -2.07
N GLN A 319 -6.15 18.50 -3.20
CA GLN A 319 -7.03 19.02 -4.26
C GLN A 319 -8.44 19.33 -3.77
N SER A 320 -9.02 18.45 -2.96
CA SER A 320 -10.34 18.67 -2.36
C SER A 320 -10.31 19.83 -1.37
N ILE A 321 -9.27 19.91 -0.52
CA ILE A 321 -9.10 21.00 0.45
C ILE A 321 -8.99 22.35 -0.27
N MET A 322 -8.22 22.41 -1.36
CA MET A 322 -8.08 23.63 -2.18
C MET A 322 -9.42 24.15 -2.71
N THR A 323 -10.38 23.26 -2.97
CA THR A 323 -11.71 23.67 -3.46
C THR A 323 -12.53 24.42 -2.42
N ILE A 324 -12.27 24.22 -1.13
CA ILE A 324 -12.89 24.97 -0.02
C ILE A 324 -12.44 26.43 -0.06
N PHE A 325 -11.16 26.66 -0.36
CA PHE A 325 -10.56 28.00 -0.47
C PHE A 325 -10.78 28.67 -1.83
N ARG A 326 -11.59 28.08 -2.69
CA ARG A 326 -11.86 28.61 -4.03
C ARG A 326 -12.62 29.93 -3.96
N CYS A 327 -12.00 31.01 -4.45
CA CYS A 327 -12.63 32.33 -4.55
C CYS A 327 -13.85 32.32 -5.49
N ARG A 328 -14.71 33.34 -5.38
CA ARG A 328 -15.83 33.56 -6.31
C ARG A 328 -15.36 33.74 -7.78
N PRO A 329 -16.20 33.45 -8.79
CA PRO A 329 -15.80 33.49 -10.20
C PRO A 329 -15.26 34.84 -10.69
N ASP A 330 -15.70 35.93 -10.08
CA ASP A 330 -15.39 37.33 -10.36
C ASP A 330 -14.17 37.87 -9.59
N HIS A 331 -13.61 37.10 -8.66
CA HIS A 331 -12.53 37.56 -7.79
C HIS A 331 -11.17 37.65 -8.53
N PRO A 332 -10.36 38.72 -8.36
CA PRO A 332 -9.13 38.94 -9.12
C PRO A 332 -8.08 37.84 -8.93
N ARG A 333 -8.03 37.19 -7.76
CA ARG A 333 -7.09 36.08 -7.48
C ARG A 333 -7.57 34.71 -7.95
N ARG A 334 -8.71 34.61 -8.65
CA ARG A 334 -9.28 33.32 -9.10
C ARG A 334 -8.35 32.57 -10.05
N PHE A 335 -7.50 33.28 -10.80
CA PHE A 335 -6.51 32.64 -11.68
C PHE A 335 -5.51 31.80 -10.88
N ILE A 336 -5.07 32.24 -9.68
CA ILE A 336 -4.13 31.50 -8.83
C ILE A 336 -4.71 30.12 -8.52
N PHE A 337 -5.94 30.07 -8.03
CA PHE A 337 -6.64 28.81 -7.80
C PHE A 337 -6.68 27.95 -9.06
N ASN A 338 -7.06 28.52 -10.21
CA ASN A 338 -7.18 27.75 -11.46
C ASN A 338 -5.82 27.14 -11.90
N TYR A 339 -4.72 27.88 -11.77
CA TYR A 339 -3.39 27.38 -12.12
C TYR A 339 -2.91 26.32 -11.12
N VAL A 340 -2.98 26.60 -9.82
CA VAL A 340 -2.50 25.65 -8.80
C VAL A 340 -3.33 24.37 -8.83
N HIS A 341 -4.67 24.46 -8.90
CA HIS A 341 -5.56 23.29 -9.00
C HIS A 341 -5.22 22.43 -10.23
N ARG A 342 -4.99 23.07 -11.39
CA ARG A 342 -4.62 22.37 -12.61
C ARG A 342 -3.25 21.70 -12.51
N ILE A 343 -2.22 22.43 -12.04
CA ILE A 343 -0.85 21.92 -11.97
C ILE A 343 -0.77 20.75 -11.02
N VAL A 344 -1.28 20.91 -9.79
CA VAL A 344 -1.29 19.84 -8.80
C VAL A 344 -2.07 18.63 -9.35
N GLY A 345 -3.15 18.83 -10.11
CA GLY A 345 -4.03 17.75 -10.54
C GLY A 345 -3.39 16.89 -11.63
N ILE A 346 -2.74 17.54 -12.59
CA ILE A 346 -1.97 16.83 -13.62
C ILE A 346 -0.74 16.15 -13.02
N SER A 347 -0.04 16.80 -12.09
CA SER A 347 1.08 16.17 -11.38
C SER A 347 0.65 14.92 -10.61
N THR A 348 -0.50 14.95 -9.93
CA THR A 348 -1.05 13.78 -9.23
C THR A 348 -1.44 12.66 -10.22
N LEU A 349 -1.96 12.98 -11.41
CA LEU A 349 -2.26 11.98 -12.44
C LEU A 349 -0.98 11.31 -12.98
N ILE A 350 0.08 12.08 -13.20
CA ILE A 350 1.39 11.53 -13.64
C ILE A 350 1.98 10.64 -12.55
N LEU A 351 1.95 11.10 -11.30
CA LEU A 351 2.52 10.37 -10.18
C LEU A 351 1.74 9.07 -9.89
N SER A 352 0.41 9.10 -9.95
CA SER A 352 -0.43 7.91 -9.79
C SER A 352 -0.18 6.88 -10.90
N SER A 353 0.01 7.33 -12.14
CA SER A 353 0.41 6.46 -13.25
C SER A 353 1.72 5.73 -12.95
N ALA A 354 2.75 6.45 -12.50
CA ALA A 354 4.03 5.85 -12.12
C ALA A 354 3.89 4.91 -10.90
N THR A 355 3.02 5.24 -9.95
CA THR A 355 2.73 4.42 -8.77
C THR A 355 2.07 3.08 -9.15
N ILE A 356 1.14 3.09 -10.10
CA ILE A 356 0.47 1.89 -10.62
C ILE A 356 1.43 1.04 -11.45
N LEU A 357 2.30 1.66 -12.25
CA LEU A 357 3.36 0.93 -12.94
C LEU A 357 4.23 0.17 -11.94
N LEU A 358 4.70 0.84 -10.89
CA LEU A 358 5.51 0.21 -9.87
C LEU A 358 4.78 -0.93 -9.17
N ALA A 359 3.46 -0.80 -8.96
CA ALA A 359 2.62 -1.89 -8.45
C ALA A 359 2.64 -3.13 -9.37
N THR A 360 2.64 -2.94 -10.68
CA THR A 360 2.73 -4.05 -11.66
C THR A 360 4.12 -4.65 -11.82
N LEU A 361 5.15 -3.96 -11.30
CA LEU A 361 6.54 -4.40 -11.31
C LEU A 361 6.98 -5.01 -9.97
N LEU A 362 6.08 -5.17 -9.01
CA LEU A 362 6.39 -5.80 -7.74
C LEU A 362 6.87 -7.24 -7.94
N SER A 363 7.76 -7.68 -7.05
CA SER A 363 8.42 -9.00 -7.09
C SER A 363 7.45 -10.18 -7.25
N ARG A 364 6.25 -10.07 -6.66
CA ARG A 364 5.15 -11.06 -6.80
C ARG A 364 4.70 -11.32 -8.24
N TYR A 365 5.01 -10.44 -9.19
CA TYR A 365 4.66 -10.59 -10.59
C TYR A 365 5.86 -11.04 -11.47
N ASP A 366 7.01 -11.34 -10.86
CA ASP A 366 8.22 -11.70 -11.59
C ASP A 366 8.15 -13.11 -12.23
N SER A 367 7.39 -14.03 -11.64
CA SER A 367 7.20 -15.40 -12.17
C SER A 367 6.13 -15.50 -13.29
N VAL A 368 5.41 -14.42 -13.55
CA VAL A 368 4.22 -14.46 -14.41
C VAL A 368 4.59 -14.27 -15.89
N LYS A 369 4.14 -15.18 -16.76
CA LYS A 369 4.46 -15.20 -18.20
C LYS A 369 4.07 -13.90 -18.92
N MET A 370 2.82 -13.44 -18.75
CA MET A 370 2.40 -12.13 -19.26
C MET A 370 2.60 -11.09 -18.16
N LYS A 371 3.42 -10.08 -18.43
CA LYS A 371 3.73 -9.05 -17.45
C LYS A 371 2.60 -8.00 -17.40
N PRO A 372 2.00 -7.72 -16.23
CA PRO A 372 0.84 -6.82 -16.13
C PRO A 372 1.12 -5.40 -16.64
N TRP A 373 2.38 -4.93 -16.57
CA TRP A 373 2.78 -3.62 -17.11
C TRP A 373 2.50 -3.46 -18.61
N ARG A 374 2.45 -4.55 -19.39
CA ARG A 374 2.12 -4.48 -20.82
C ARG A 374 0.72 -3.93 -21.07
N ILE A 375 -0.24 -4.28 -20.20
CA ILE A 375 -1.62 -3.78 -20.28
C ILE A 375 -1.65 -2.27 -19.98
N LEU A 376 -0.85 -1.82 -19.01
CA LEU A 376 -0.73 -0.38 -18.69
C LEU A 376 -0.15 0.44 -19.84
N VAL A 377 0.82 -0.10 -20.59
CA VAL A 377 1.39 0.59 -21.75
C VAL A 377 0.35 0.78 -22.86
N VAL A 378 -0.49 -0.24 -23.11
CA VAL A 378 -1.62 -0.13 -24.04
C VAL A 378 -2.59 0.96 -23.58
N TRP A 379 -2.92 0.97 -22.29
CA TRP A 379 -3.79 2.00 -21.71
C TRP A 379 -3.21 3.42 -21.88
N TRP A 380 -1.94 3.65 -21.52
CA TRP A 380 -1.29 4.96 -21.68
C TRP A 380 -1.23 5.43 -23.13
N SER A 381 -0.93 4.52 -24.05
CA SER A 381 -0.88 4.83 -25.49
C SER A 381 -2.25 5.31 -25.96
N MET A 382 -3.31 4.66 -25.49
CA MET A 382 -4.69 5.01 -25.82
C MET A 382 -5.11 6.36 -25.20
N GLU A 383 -4.79 6.62 -23.93
CA GLU A 383 -5.01 7.93 -23.30
C GLU A 383 -4.34 9.05 -24.10
N PHE A 384 -3.07 8.85 -24.46
CA PHE A 384 -2.30 9.83 -25.21
C PHE A 384 -2.96 10.14 -26.56
N VAL A 385 -3.38 9.10 -27.29
CA VAL A 385 -4.09 9.24 -28.58
C VAL A 385 -5.41 9.99 -28.41
N ILE A 386 -6.21 9.68 -27.40
CA ILE A 386 -7.48 10.39 -27.14
C ILE A 386 -7.23 11.86 -26.80
N TRP A 387 -6.29 12.14 -25.91
CA TRP A 387 -5.99 13.50 -25.49
C TRP A 387 -5.51 14.35 -26.66
N ILE A 388 -4.57 13.83 -27.47
CA ILE A 388 -4.11 14.51 -28.68
C ILE A 388 -5.23 14.63 -29.69
N GLY A 389 -6.02 13.58 -29.90
CA GLY A 389 -7.13 13.59 -30.84
C GLY A 389 -8.14 14.70 -30.55
N ILE A 390 -8.51 14.88 -29.27
CA ILE A 390 -9.42 15.96 -28.87
C ILE A 390 -8.75 17.33 -29.01
N GLU A 391 -7.47 17.49 -28.65
CA GLU A 391 -6.77 18.78 -28.83
C GLU A 391 -6.62 19.14 -30.31
N CYS A 392 -6.24 18.19 -31.17
CA CYS A 392 -6.19 18.38 -32.62
C CYS A 392 -7.55 18.78 -33.17
N LEU A 393 -8.64 18.16 -32.73
CA LEU A 393 -10.00 18.54 -33.10
C LEU A 393 -10.34 19.97 -32.64
N GLU A 394 -10.01 20.32 -31.40
CA GLU A 394 -10.24 21.67 -30.87
C GLU A 394 -9.45 22.73 -31.65
N ILE A 395 -8.18 22.46 -31.99
CA ILE A 395 -7.32 23.35 -32.80
C ILE A 395 -7.87 23.47 -34.22
N PHE A 396 -8.22 22.35 -34.86
CA PHE A 396 -8.77 22.33 -36.21
C PHE A 396 -10.02 23.20 -36.30
N TYR A 397 -10.98 23.00 -35.40
CA TYR A 397 -12.21 23.80 -35.39
C TYR A 397 -11.97 25.26 -35.03
N ARG A 398 -11.03 25.58 -34.13
CA ARG A 398 -10.65 26.99 -33.85
C ARG A 398 -10.12 27.67 -35.11
N LYS A 399 -9.22 27.01 -35.85
CA LYS A 399 -8.61 27.57 -37.07
C LYS A 399 -9.62 27.64 -38.22
N TYR A 400 -10.46 26.63 -38.37
CA TYR A 400 -11.56 26.60 -39.35
C TYR A 400 -12.51 27.78 -39.15
N TRP A 401 -12.98 27.98 -37.91
CA TRP A 401 -13.89 29.08 -37.61
C TRP A 401 -13.23 30.46 -37.71
N SER A 402 -11.97 30.60 -37.28
CA SER A 402 -11.23 31.85 -37.48
C SER A 402 -11.16 32.24 -38.95
N ARG A 403 -10.89 31.29 -39.86
CA ARG A 403 -10.87 31.56 -41.31
C ARG A 403 -12.26 31.89 -41.86
N PHE A 404 -13.29 31.14 -41.44
CA PHE A 404 -14.67 31.40 -41.84
C PHE A 404 -15.10 32.82 -41.47
N ASP A 405 -14.82 33.24 -40.24
CA ASP A 405 -15.13 34.59 -39.76
C ASP A 405 -14.36 35.65 -40.56
N THR A 406 -13.08 35.43 -40.90
CA THR A 406 -12.30 36.35 -41.76
C THR A 406 -12.88 36.49 -43.16
N ILE A 407 -13.26 35.39 -43.82
CA ILE A 407 -13.83 35.42 -45.18
C ILE A 407 -15.15 36.18 -45.21
N ASN A 408 -16.02 35.91 -44.24
CA ASN A 408 -17.34 36.55 -44.15
C ASN A 408 -17.27 38.02 -43.71
N LEU A 409 -16.19 38.46 -43.03
CA LEU A 409 -15.95 39.88 -42.72
C LEU A 409 -15.46 40.67 -43.94
N VAL A 410 -14.85 40.02 -44.93
CA VAL A 410 -14.33 40.66 -46.15
C VAL A 410 -15.40 40.77 -47.26
N GLN A 411 -16.35 39.84 -47.32
CA GLN A 411 -17.44 39.85 -48.31
C GLN A 411 -18.46 41.02 -48.24
N PRO A 412 -18.83 41.63 -47.09
CA PRO A 412 -19.82 42.71 -47.08
C PRO A 412 -19.30 44.03 -47.66
N MET A 413 -18.01 44.15 -47.99
CA MET A 413 -17.47 45.36 -48.62
C MET A 413 -17.66 45.41 -50.15
N GLN A 414 -18.14 44.34 -50.80
CA GLN A 414 -18.25 44.27 -52.27
C GLN A 414 -19.67 44.31 -52.84
N THR A 415 -20.73 44.37 -52.02
CA THR A 415 -22.11 44.44 -52.53
C THR A 415 -22.79 45.75 -52.16
N ASN A 416 -22.30 46.85 -52.73
CA ASN A 416 -23.13 48.03 -52.96
C ASN A 416 -23.87 47.84 -54.30
N SER A 417 -25.08 47.29 -54.24
CA SER A 417 -26.06 47.49 -55.31
C SER A 417 -27.44 47.63 -54.68
N LEU A 418 -28.00 48.82 -54.86
CA LEU A 418 -29.38 49.20 -54.55
C LEU A 418 -30.37 48.11 -54.99
N HIS A 419 -31.17 47.58 -54.05
CA HIS A 419 -32.60 47.35 -54.26
C HIS A 419 -33.31 46.93 -52.96
N ASP A 420 -34.25 47.79 -52.57
CA ASP A 420 -35.62 47.55 -52.08
C ASP A 420 -35.93 46.51 -50.97
N GLY A 421 -36.51 47.03 -49.87
CA GLY A 421 -37.74 46.51 -49.27
C GLY A 421 -37.79 45.12 -48.60
N GLY A 422 -36.73 44.32 -48.59
CA GLY A 422 -36.74 42.98 -47.98
C GLY A 422 -36.28 42.95 -46.53
N GLN A 423 -37.06 42.32 -45.63
CA GLN A 423 -36.67 42.00 -44.25
C GLN A 423 -35.21 41.53 -44.16
N LEU A 424 -34.41 42.21 -43.34
CA LEU A 424 -33.07 41.79 -42.96
C LEU A 424 -33.13 40.42 -42.29
N MET A 425 -32.91 39.35 -43.05
CA MET A 425 -32.51 38.07 -42.46
C MET A 425 -31.17 38.28 -41.74
N PRO A 426 -30.97 37.75 -40.52
CA PRO A 426 -29.73 37.95 -39.80
C PRO A 426 -28.60 37.20 -40.53
N ILE A 427 -27.78 37.97 -41.23
CA ILE A 427 -26.47 37.53 -41.73
C ILE A 427 -25.64 37.17 -40.48
N ASN A 428 -24.99 35.99 -40.49
CA ASN A 428 -23.98 35.51 -39.53
C ASN A 428 -24.38 34.48 -38.44
N ALA A 429 -25.22 33.49 -38.72
CA ALA A 429 -25.25 32.29 -37.88
C ALA A 429 -24.16 31.29 -38.30
N ARG A 430 -23.18 30.99 -37.43
CA ARG A 430 -22.20 29.91 -37.66
C ARG A 430 -22.93 28.60 -38.00
N PRO A 431 -22.58 27.87 -39.08
CA PRO A 431 -23.22 26.62 -39.44
C PRO A 431 -23.32 25.65 -38.25
N SER A 432 -24.56 25.28 -37.91
CA SER A 432 -24.87 24.39 -36.78
C SER A 432 -24.29 22.99 -36.99
N SER A 433 -24.25 22.50 -38.23
CA SER A 433 -23.77 21.16 -38.61
C SER A 433 -22.31 20.90 -38.20
N GLY A 434 -21.41 21.87 -38.41
CA GLY A 434 -20.00 21.76 -38.05
C GLY A 434 -19.78 21.62 -36.55
N ASN A 435 -20.53 22.36 -35.74
CA ASN A 435 -20.48 22.24 -34.28
C ASN A 435 -21.11 20.93 -33.79
N ILE A 436 -22.18 20.45 -34.42
CA ILE A 436 -22.80 19.16 -34.08
C ILE A 436 -21.83 18.01 -34.30
N PHE A 437 -21.12 17.98 -35.44
CA PHE A 437 -20.12 16.94 -35.71
C PHE A 437 -19.00 16.94 -34.67
N LYS A 438 -18.43 18.13 -34.37
CA LYS A 438 -17.39 18.28 -33.35
C LYS A 438 -17.83 17.69 -32.00
N GLU A 439 -19.02 18.06 -31.54
CA GLU A 439 -19.52 17.61 -30.24
C GLU A 439 -19.85 16.10 -30.22
N ARG A 440 -20.40 15.56 -31.32
CA ARG A 440 -20.61 14.10 -31.46
C ARG A 440 -19.30 13.34 -31.45
N PHE A 441 -18.28 13.81 -32.17
CA PHE A 441 -16.98 13.16 -32.24
C PHE A 441 -16.24 13.19 -30.88
N LYS A 442 -16.30 14.33 -30.15
CA LYS A 442 -15.80 14.41 -28.78
C LYS A 442 -16.48 13.42 -27.84
N THR A 443 -17.82 13.32 -27.95
CA THR A 443 -18.61 12.39 -27.15
C THR A 443 -18.24 10.94 -27.48
N PHE A 444 -18.05 10.61 -28.76
CA PHE A 444 -17.57 9.30 -29.19
C PHE A 444 -16.22 8.94 -28.57
N LEU A 445 -15.22 9.83 -28.67
CA LEU A 445 -13.90 9.59 -28.06
C LEU A 445 -13.98 9.43 -26.53
N PHE A 446 -14.86 10.18 -25.88
CA PHE A 446 -15.08 10.06 -24.43
C PHE A 446 -15.73 8.72 -24.04
N ILE A 447 -16.72 8.24 -24.81
CA ILE A 447 -17.32 6.93 -24.59
C ILE A 447 -16.30 5.82 -24.86
N LEU A 448 -15.49 5.96 -25.91
CA LEU A 448 -14.41 5.03 -26.23
C LEU A 448 -13.39 4.94 -25.08
N HIS A 449 -12.98 6.08 -24.51
CA HIS A 449 -12.16 6.15 -23.29
C HIS A 449 -12.76 5.32 -22.16
N ILE A 450 -14.03 5.55 -21.82
CA ILE A 450 -14.71 4.83 -20.73
C ILE A 450 -14.73 3.32 -20.98
N LEU A 451 -15.14 2.89 -22.18
CA LEU A 451 -15.27 1.46 -22.50
C LEU A 451 -13.94 0.72 -22.46
N VAL A 452 -12.90 1.30 -23.08
CA VAL A 452 -11.58 0.67 -23.13
C VAL A 452 -10.90 0.72 -21.77
N ALA A 453 -10.95 1.84 -21.05
CA ALA A 453 -10.37 1.94 -19.71
C ALA A 453 -11.04 0.96 -18.75
N CYS A 454 -12.37 0.80 -18.82
CA CYS A 454 -13.10 -0.20 -18.04
C CYS A 454 -12.68 -1.63 -18.43
N GLY A 455 -12.64 -1.95 -19.72
CA GLY A 455 -12.24 -3.27 -20.21
C GLY A 455 -10.82 -3.65 -19.79
N LEU A 456 -9.85 -2.75 -19.98
CA LEU A 456 -8.45 -2.98 -19.56
C LEU A 456 -8.34 -3.10 -18.03
N SER A 457 -9.15 -2.34 -17.27
CA SER A 457 -9.19 -2.43 -15.82
C SER A 457 -9.71 -3.78 -15.32
N ILE A 458 -10.75 -4.32 -15.97
CA ILE A 458 -11.29 -5.65 -15.70
C ILE A 458 -10.24 -6.72 -16.03
N VAL A 459 -9.63 -6.66 -17.21
CA VAL A 459 -8.60 -7.63 -17.63
C VAL A 459 -7.44 -7.64 -16.65
N LEU A 460 -6.93 -6.46 -16.25
CA LEU A 460 -5.84 -6.34 -15.29
C LEU A 460 -6.24 -6.86 -13.89
N THR A 461 -7.49 -6.62 -13.47
CA THR A 461 -8.04 -7.15 -12.21
C THR A 461 -8.12 -8.67 -12.22
N VAL A 462 -8.72 -9.27 -13.25
CA VAL A 462 -8.84 -10.73 -13.39
C VAL A 462 -7.45 -11.36 -13.40
N TYR A 463 -6.53 -10.79 -14.18
CA TYR A 463 -5.18 -11.28 -14.29
C TYR A 463 -4.41 -11.24 -12.96
N THR A 464 -4.49 -10.11 -12.23
CA THR A 464 -3.81 -9.97 -10.93
C THR A 464 -4.43 -10.85 -9.84
N SER A 465 -5.72 -11.17 -9.92
CA SER A 465 -6.41 -12.06 -8.97
C SER A 465 -5.98 -13.54 -9.05
N GLN A 466 -5.47 -14.00 -10.20
CA GLN A 466 -5.02 -15.38 -10.38
C GLN A 466 -3.66 -15.69 -9.72
N ILE A 467 -2.95 -14.67 -9.22
CA ILE A 467 -1.54 -14.76 -8.80
C ILE A 467 -1.40 -14.68 -7.26
N SER A 468 -2.50 -14.78 -6.50
CA SER A 468 -2.51 -14.52 -5.05
C SER A 468 -3.01 -15.64 -4.19
#